data_AF-A0A961AUR1-F1
#
_entry.id   AF-A0A961AUR1-F1
#
_cell.length_a   1.000
_cell.length_b   1.000
_cell.length_c   1.000
_cell.angle_alpha   90.00
_cell.angle_beta   90.00
_cell.angle_gamma   90.00
#
_symmetry.space_group_name_H-M   'P 1'
#
loop_
_entity.id
_entity.type
_entity.pdbx_description
1 polymer ?
#
loop_
_entity_poly.entity_id
_entity_poly.type
_entity_poly.pdbx_seq_one_letter_code
_entity_poly.pdbx_strand_id
1 'polypeptide(L)'
;MRSPSTRFLQRIAANLRLTGLGIAILALTIQARGEDAKPSPEPEEKKPVASGILFVSKASLPKVYAPIDGAKETVLAPAYVGKYTLRLYSREKWEADGLAWESFYARALKTADELVDDLEVELKRDPRGVLDYAEVRSDSPWLSSVLLSGRFLTRFEEDFGERLHVIIVDRRQLYVFPADGGKLQQYAAALADLYHDDSVIRHPVSLEVFLVDKEGFRVIGSIGD
;
A
#
# COMPACT_ATOMS: atom_id res chain seq x y z
N MET A 1 5.48 13.85 -18.59
CA MET A 1 5.29 12.42 -18.91
C MET A 1 4.25 11.87 -17.94
N ARG A 2 3.14 11.30 -18.44
CA ARG A 2 1.90 11.08 -17.69
C ARG A 2 2.04 9.91 -16.70
N SER A 3 1.77 10.17 -15.41
CA SER A 3 1.46 9.15 -14.40
C SER A 3 0.35 8.23 -14.92
N PRO A 4 0.41 6.90 -14.71
CA PRO A 4 -0.68 6.02 -15.12
C PRO A 4 -1.97 6.46 -14.42
N SER A 5 -2.96 6.86 -15.21
CA SER A 5 -4.25 7.33 -14.69
C SER A 5 -4.92 6.22 -13.88
N THR A 6 -5.53 6.55 -12.76
CA THR A 6 -6.24 5.67 -11.81
C THR A 6 -7.19 4.65 -12.47
N ARG A 7 -7.76 4.97 -13.64
CA ARG A 7 -8.57 4.05 -14.46
C ARG A 7 -7.81 2.82 -14.99
N PHE A 8 -6.48 2.84 -14.97
CA PHE A 8 -5.63 1.75 -15.44
C PHE A 8 -5.52 0.62 -14.42
N LEU A 9 -5.33 0.94 -13.13
CA LEU A 9 -5.24 -0.06 -12.07
C LEU A 9 -6.60 -0.74 -11.79
N GLN A 10 -7.71 0.02 -11.80
CA GLN A 10 -9.05 -0.56 -11.68
C GLN A 10 -9.45 -1.44 -12.89
N ARG A 11 -8.94 -1.14 -14.10
CA ARG A 11 -9.12 -2.01 -15.27
C ARG A 11 -8.31 -3.30 -15.21
N ILE A 12 -7.18 -3.32 -14.52
CA ILE A 12 -6.37 -4.54 -14.35
C ILE A 12 -7.08 -5.54 -13.43
N ALA A 13 -7.70 -5.09 -12.34
CA ALA A 13 -8.49 -5.96 -11.47
C ALA A 13 -9.71 -6.58 -12.18
N ALA A 14 -10.35 -5.84 -13.09
CA ALA A 14 -11.51 -6.34 -13.86
C ALA A 14 -11.15 -7.24 -15.06
N ASN A 15 -9.94 -7.13 -15.63
CA ASN A 15 -9.55 -7.84 -16.87
C ASN A 15 -8.72 -9.12 -16.66
N LEU A 16 -8.39 -9.49 -15.43
CA LEU A 16 -7.62 -10.72 -15.14
C LEU A 16 -8.41 -12.04 -15.35
N ARG A 17 -9.57 -12.00 -16.00
CA ARG A 17 -10.34 -13.16 -16.46
C ARG A 17 -10.31 -13.42 -17.96
N LEU A 18 -9.63 -12.62 -18.79
CA LEU A 18 -9.57 -12.91 -20.22
C LEU A 18 -8.25 -12.46 -20.86
N THR A 19 -7.67 -13.38 -21.63
CA THR A 19 -6.60 -13.20 -22.64
C THR A 19 -5.20 -12.89 -22.09
N GLY A 20 -4.13 -13.67 -22.31
CA GLY A 20 -3.80 -14.56 -23.44
C GLY A 20 -3.15 -13.76 -24.58
N LEU A 21 -1.87 -14.06 -24.88
CA LEU A 21 -0.93 -13.37 -25.80
C LEU A 21 -0.37 -12.03 -25.24
N GLY A 22 0.92 -11.73 -25.19
CA GLY A 22 2.09 -12.26 -25.90
C GLY A 22 2.54 -11.25 -26.94
N ILE A 23 3.59 -10.45 -26.66
CA ILE A 23 4.48 -9.81 -27.65
C ILE A 23 5.78 -9.40 -26.93
N ALA A 24 6.89 -9.92 -27.43
CA ALA A 24 8.25 -9.49 -27.11
C ALA A 24 8.71 -8.49 -28.17
N ILE A 25 9.35 -7.39 -27.77
CA ILE A 25 10.09 -6.51 -28.69
C ILE A 25 11.48 -6.29 -28.11
N LEU A 26 12.46 -6.81 -28.83
CA LEU A 26 13.89 -6.64 -28.63
C LEU A 26 14.33 -5.46 -29.50
N ALA A 27 14.98 -4.45 -28.91
CA ALA A 27 15.69 -3.43 -29.67
C ALA A 27 17.06 -3.18 -29.02
N LEU A 28 18.11 -3.69 -29.67
CA LEU A 28 19.51 -3.35 -29.43
C LEU A 28 19.84 -2.04 -30.14
N THR A 29 20.47 -1.08 -29.48
CA THR A 29 21.37 -0.12 -30.12
C THR A 29 22.45 0.31 -29.13
N ILE A 30 23.70 0.23 -29.59
CA ILE A 30 24.94 0.41 -28.84
C ILE A 30 25.62 1.75 -29.24
N GLN A 31 26.32 2.35 -28.28
CA GLN A 31 27.44 3.32 -28.34
C GLN A 31 27.15 4.84 -28.40
N ALA A 32 27.59 5.56 -27.36
CA ALA A 32 28.69 6.54 -27.46
C ALA A 32 29.24 6.86 -26.05
N ARG A 33 30.53 7.20 -26.03
CA ARG A 33 31.48 7.14 -24.92
C ARG A 33 31.77 8.58 -24.45
N GLY A 34 31.52 8.87 -23.18
CA GLY A 34 32.00 10.07 -22.48
C GLY A 34 32.67 9.63 -21.19
N GLU A 35 33.98 9.91 -21.06
CA GLU A 35 34.76 9.67 -19.86
C GLU A 35 34.38 10.70 -18.79
N ASP A 36 33.36 10.38 -18.00
CA ASP A 36 33.15 10.98 -16.68
C ASP A 36 33.38 9.88 -15.62
N ALA A 37 34.04 10.26 -14.53
CA ALA A 37 34.52 9.39 -13.47
C ALA A 37 33.53 8.25 -13.16
N LYS A 38 33.95 7.01 -13.43
CA LYS A 38 33.16 5.82 -13.15
C LYS A 38 32.75 5.85 -11.67
N PRO A 39 31.45 5.92 -11.34
CA PRO A 39 31.03 5.59 -9.99
C PRO A 39 31.54 4.18 -9.72
N SER A 40 32.24 4.02 -8.59
CA SER A 40 32.68 2.72 -8.11
C SER A 40 31.51 1.75 -8.23
N PRO A 41 31.65 0.57 -8.87
CA PRO A 41 30.52 -0.34 -9.03
C PRO A 41 30.00 -0.65 -7.64
N GLU A 42 28.78 -0.21 -7.35
CA GLU A 42 28.10 -0.62 -6.15
C GLU A 42 28.06 -2.15 -6.18
N PRO A 43 28.40 -2.83 -5.07
CA PRO A 43 28.46 -4.28 -5.04
C PRO A 43 27.12 -4.83 -5.54
N GLU A 44 27.16 -5.74 -6.52
CA GLU A 44 25.98 -6.36 -7.12
C GLU A 44 25.01 -6.82 -6.02
N GLU A 45 23.95 -6.05 -5.82
CA GLU A 45 22.96 -6.34 -4.78
C GLU A 45 22.20 -7.58 -5.27
N LYS A 46 22.34 -8.70 -4.53
CA LYS A 46 21.57 -9.93 -4.82
C LYS A 46 20.08 -9.60 -4.91
N LYS A 47 19.34 -10.34 -5.74
CA LYS A 47 17.89 -10.17 -5.92
C LYS A 47 17.19 -9.98 -4.57
N PRO A 48 16.28 -9.01 -4.45
CA PRO A 48 15.65 -8.66 -3.18
C PRO A 48 14.95 -9.88 -2.58
N VAL A 49 15.14 -10.06 -1.27
CA VAL A 49 14.60 -11.21 -0.52
C VAL A 49 13.07 -11.13 -0.42
N ALA A 50 12.52 -9.91 -0.38
CA ALA A 50 11.08 -9.64 -0.44
C ALA A 50 10.80 -8.29 -1.10
N SER A 51 9.66 -8.17 -1.79
CA SER A 51 9.20 -6.94 -2.43
C SER A 51 7.68 -6.82 -2.33
N GLY A 52 7.18 -5.61 -2.17
CA GLY A 52 5.75 -5.34 -2.03
C GLY A 52 5.42 -3.89 -2.32
N ILE A 53 4.15 -3.52 -2.15
CA ILE A 53 3.66 -2.15 -2.30
C ILE A 53 3.38 -1.58 -0.91
N LEU A 54 3.77 -0.33 -0.69
CA LEU A 54 3.47 0.43 0.52
C LEU A 54 2.49 1.54 0.21
N PHE A 55 1.64 1.84 1.17
CA PHE A 55 0.91 3.10 1.23
C PHE A 55 1.84 4.11 1.90
N VAL A 56 2.10 5.24 1.23
CA VAL A 56 3.04 6.24 1.72
C VAL A 56 2.48 7.64 1.53
N SER A 57 2.85 8.53 2.45
CA SER A 57 2.54 9.94 2.32
C SER A 57 3.17 10.50 1.04
N LYS A 58 2.33 11.18 0.26
CA LYS A 58 2.68 11.93 -0.93
C LYS A 58 3.63 13.06 -0.61
N ALA A 59 3.70 13.58 0.61
CA ALA A 59 4.71 14.60 0.98
C ALA A 59 6.16 14.13 0.72
N SER A 60 6.41 12.82 0.79
CA SER A 60 7.70 12.21 0.46
C SER A 60 7.93 11.96 -1.04
N LEU A 61 6.90 12.16 -1.88
CA LEU A 61 6.82 11.93 -3.33
C LEU A 61 7.85 10.93 -3.87
N PRO A 62 7.59 9.61 -3.73
CA PRO A 62 8.47 8.60 -4.32
C PRO A 62 8.63 8.79 -5.83
N LYS A 63 9.78 8.36 -6.36
CA LYS A 63 10.09 8.51 -7.80
C LYS A 63 9.26 7.57 -8.68
N VAL A 64 8.83 6.45 -8.12
CA VAL A 64 7.94 5.47 -8.74
C VAL A 64 6.74 5.33 -7.81
N TYR A 65 5.56 5.73 -8.29
CA TYR A 65 4.32 5.62 -7.53
C TYR A 65 3.11 5.47 -8.45
N ALA A 66 2.01 4.99 -7.89
CA ALA A 66 0.71 4.99 -8.52
C ALA A 66 -0.30 5.77 -7.65
N PRO A 67 -1.20 6.56 -8.27
CA PRO A 67 -2.23 7.27 -7.53
C PRO A 67 -3.28 6.30 -7.00
N ILE A 68 -3.89 6.67 -5.87
CA ILE A 68 -5.06 5.99 -5.31
C ILE A 68 -6.29 6.83 -5.63
N ASP A 69 -7.42 6.18 -5.93
CA ASP A 69 -8.66 6.89 -6.22
C ASP A 69 -9.13 7.68 -5.00
N GLY A 70 -9.52 8.94 -5.22
CA GLY A 70 -9.90 9.89 -4.17
C GLY A 70 -8.76 10.43 -3.28
N ALA A 71 -7.55 9.87 -3.36
CA ALA A 71 -6.47 10.25 -2.47
C ALA A 71 -5.83 11.58 -2.85
N LYS A 72 -5.67 12.46 -1.87
CA LYS A 72 -4.91 13.71 -1.93
C LYS A 72 -3.50 13.50 -1.39
N GLU A 73 -3.37 12.76 -0.28
CA GLU A 73 -2.17 12.67 0.54
C GLU A 73 -1.48 11.29 0.51
N THR A 74 -2.14 10.23 0.01
CA THR A 74 -1.54 8.89 -0.05
C THR A 74 -1.31 8.41 -1.47
N VAL A 75 -0.19 7.71 -1.69
CA VAL A 75 0.12 7.02 -2.95
C VAL A 75 0.59 5.59 -2.69
N LEU A 76 0.47 4.74 -3.71
CA LEU A 76 1.10 3.42 -3.71
C LEU A 76 2.54 3.55 -4.19
N ALA A 77 3.50 3.05 -3.43
CA ALA A 77 4.91 3.03 -3.80
C ALA A 77 5.45 1.59 -3.78
N PRO A 78 6.11 1.13 -4.84
CA PRO A 78 6.76 -0.16 -4.80
C PRO A 78 8.01 -0.08 -3.93
N ALA A 79 8.23 -1.11 -3.14
CA ALA A 79 9.37 -1.21 -2.24
C ALA A 79 9.96 -2.61 -2.23
N TYR A 80 11.17 -2.73 -1.71
CA TYR A 80 11.87 -3.99 -1.53
C TYR A 80 12.71 -3.99 -0.25
N VAL A 81 12.97 -5.18 0.28
CA VAL A 81 13.92 -5.37 1.37
C VAL A 81 15.33 -5.43 0.78
N GLY A 82 16.10 -4.36 0.97
CA GLY A 82 17.53 -4.34 0.68
C GLY A 82 18.33 -5.00 1.80
N LYS A 83 19.66 -4.86 1.76
CA LYS A 83 20.55 -5.53 2.73
C LYS A 83 20.26 -5.23 4.21
N TYR A 84 19.79 -4.03 4.53
CA TYR A 84 19.63 -3.56 5.90
C TYR A 84 18.29 -2.87 6.19
N THR A 85 17.54 -2.50 5.16
CA THR A 85 16.34 -1.68 5.33
C THR A 85 15.38 -1.85 4.16
N LEU A 86 14.14 -1.48 4.40
CA LEU A 86 13.11 -1.30 3.40
C LEU A 86 13.45 -0.09 2.53
N ARG A 87 13.47 -0.28 1.21
CA ARG A 87 13.78 0.77 0.24
C ARG A 87 12.64 0.92 -0.75
N LEU A 88 12.29 2.15 -1.08
CA LEU A 88 11.43 2.45 -2.23
C LEU A 88 12.24 2.30 -3.51
N TYR A 89 11.62 1.83 -4.58
CA TYR A 89 12.29 1.77 -5.87
C TYR A 89 12.58 3.19 -6.38
N SER A 90 13.83 3.40 -6.81
CA SER A 90 14.16 4.51 -7.70
C SER A 90 13.70 4.19 -9.13
N ARG A 91 13.66 5.19 -10.01
CA ARG A 91 13.30 4.97 -11.41
C ARG A 91 14.34 4.10 -12.11
N GLU A 92 15.61 4.40 -11.86
CA GLU A 92 16.76 3.70 -12.44
C GLU A 92 16.74 2.22 -12.06
N LYS A 93 16.50 1.91 -10.78
CA LYS A 93 16.40 0.51 -10.33
C LYS A 93 15.16 -0.19 -10.88
N TRP A 94 14.01 0.48 -10.88
CA TRP A 94 12.76 -0.09 -11.41
C TRP A 94 12.89 -0.49 -12.88
N GLU A 95 13.53 0.36 -13.70
CA GLU A 95 13.82 0.11 -15.10
C GLU A 95 14.90 -0.97 -15.29
N ALA A 96 15.98 -0.92 -14.50
CA ALA A 96 17.06 -1.92 -14.56
C ALA A 96 16.57 -3.34 -14.21
N ASP A 97 15.66 -3.45 -13.24
CA ASP A 97 15.03 -4.72 -12.85
C ASP A 97 13.94 -5.17 -13.84
N GLY A 98 13.65 -4.38 -14.89
CA GLY A 98 12.65 -4.67 -15.91
C GLY A 98 11.24 -4.78 -15.34
N LEU A 99 10.93 -4.01 -14.29
CA LEU A 99 9.66 -4.10 -13.58
C LEU A 99 8.57 -3.27 -14.28
N ALA A 100 7.35 -3.79 -14.22
CA ALA A 100 6.14 -3.11 -14.66
C ALA A 100 5.12 -3.15 -13.52
N TRP A 101 4.20 -2.18 -13.48
CA TRP A 101 3.27 -2.03 -12.36
C TRP A 101 2.37 -3.24 -12.21
N GLU A 102 1.93 -3.81 -13.32
CA GLU A 102 1.02 -4.93 -13.41
C GLU A 102 1.65 -6.20 -12.83
N SER A 103 2.87 -6.52 -13.26
CA SER A 103 3.60 -7.69 -12.78
C SER A 103 4.03 -7.52 -11.33
N PHE A 104 4.35 -6.30 -10.91
CA PHE A 104 4.72 -6.01 -9.52
C PHE A 104 3.51 -6.05 -8.59
N TYR A 105 2.36 -5.52 -9.03
CA TYR A 105 1.11 -5.55 -8.27
C TYR A 105 0.67 -7.00 -7.99
N ALA A 106 0.75 -7.88 -8.99
CA ALA A 106 0.43 -9.30 -8.79
C ALA A 106 1.33 -9.97 -7.73
N ARG A 107 2.61 -9.58 -7.63
CA ARG A 107 3.52 -10.05 -6.58
C ARG A 107 3.14 -9.47 -5.22
N ALA A 108 2.87 -8.17 -5.16
CA ALA A 108 2.48 -7.48 -3.94
C ALA A 108 1.16 -8.02 -3.38
N LEU A 109 0.20 -8.37 -4.24
CA LEU A 109 -1.06 -9.00 -3.86
C LEU A 109 -0.82 -10.34 -3.15
N LYS A 110 0.11 -11.16 -3.65
CA LYS A 110 0.47 -12.42 -3.00
C LYS A 110 1.05 -12.18 -1.59
N THR A 111 1.93 -11.19 -1.44
CA THR A 111 2.47 -10.80 -0.12
C THR A 111 1.38 -10.27 0.81
N ALA A 112 0.43 -9.50 0.28
CA ALA A 112 -0.72 -9.02 1.04
C ALA A 112 -1.60 -10.18 1.50
N ASP A 113 -1.88 -11.15 0.63
CA ASP A 113 -2.67 -12.34 0.95
C ASP A 113 -2.01 -13.19 2.05
N GLU A 114 -0.69 -13.38 2.00
CA GLU A 114 0.07 -14.09 3.02
C GLU A 114 0.03 -13.34 4.37
N LEU A 115 0.12 -12.01 4.34
CA LEU A 115 0.15 -11.20 5.56
C LEU A 115 -1.19 -11.15 6.29
N VAL A 116 -2.32 -11.29 5.59
CA VAL A 116 -3.66 -11.29 6.20
C VAL A 116 -3.81 -12.43 7.23
N ASP A 117 -3.14 -13.56 7.01
CA ASP A 117 -3.21 -14.73 7.89
C ASP A 117 -2.50 -14.51 9.23
N ASP A 118 -1.51 -13.62 9.27
CA ASP A 118 -0.65 -13.36 10.42
C ASP A 118 -0.97 -12.02 11.13
N LEU A 119 -2.15 -11.45 10.90
CA LEU A 119 -2.54 -10.17 11.49
C LEU A 119 -2.84 -10.28 12.99
N GLU A 120 -2.19 -9.42 13.76
CA GLU A 120 -2.56 -9.19 15.16
C GLU A 120 -3.75 -8.24 15.20
N VAL A 121 -4.92 -8.76 15.54
CA VAL A 121 -6.18 -8.03 15.55
C VAL A 121 -6.70 -7.91 16.98
N GLU A 122 -6.86 -6.67 17.45
CA GLU A 122 -7.49 -6.37 18.73
C GLU A 122 -8.86 -5.71 18.49
N LEU A 123 -9.94 -6.42 18.83
CA LEU A 123 -11.30 -5.91 18.71
C LEU A 123 -11.65 -5.01 19.91
N LYS A 124 -12.06 -3.77 19.64
CA LYS A 124 -12.48 -2.80 20.66
C LYS A 124 -14.00 -2.71 20.67
N ARG A 125 -14.56 -2.78 21.87
CA ARG A 125 -16.00 -2.75 22.13
C ARG A 125 -16.36 -1.60 23.05
N ASP A 126 -17.56 -1.06 22.88
CA ASP A 126 -18.13 -0.07 23.78
C ASP A 126 -18.54 -0.71 25.14
N PRO A 127 -18.92 0.10 26.15
CA PRO A 127 -19.37 -0.43 27.44
C PRO A 127 -20.63 -1.32 27.39
N ARG A 128 -21.34 -1.34 26.26
CA ARG A 128 -22.52 -2.21 26.03
C ARG A 128 -22.13 -3.50 25.30
N GLY A 129 -20.85 -3.69 24.99
CA GLY A 129 -20.30 -4.86 24.29
C GLY A 129 -20.41 -4.80 22.76
N VAL A 130 -20.86 -3.68 22.20
CA VAL A 130 -20.97 -3.50 20.75
C VAL A 130 -19.58 -3.22 20.18
N LEU A 131 -19.24 -3.86 19.05
CA LEU A 131 -17.98 -3.63 18.37
C LEU A 131 -17.92 -2.21 17.81
N ASP A 132 -16.86 -1.48 18.15
CA ASP A 132 -16.62 -0.12 17.64
C ASP A 132 -15.63 -0.14 16.47
N TYR A 133 -14.48 -0.80 16.67
CA TYR A 133 -13.42 -0.90 15.66
C TYR A 133 -12.46 -2.04 16.00
N ALA A 134 -11.61 -2.40 15.04
CA ALA A 134 -10.45 -3.23 15.27
C ALA A 134 -9.17 -2.42 15.11
N GLU A 135 -8.22 -2.66 16.00
CA GLU A 135 -6.85 -2.23 15.85
C GLU A 135 -6.04 -3.37 15.27
N VAL A 136 -5.36 -3.13 14.17
CA VAL A 136 -4.55 -4.12 13.47
C VAL A 136 -3.10 -3.70 13.52
N ARG A 137 -2.25 -4.59 14.03
CA ARG A 137 -0.81 -4.38 14.15
C ARG A 137 -0.05 -5.50 13.44
N SER A 138 1.17 -5.18 13.02
CA SER A 138 2.12 -6.17 12.53
C SER A 138 3.55 -5.62 12.62
N ASP A 139 4.49 -6.49 12.95
CA ASP A 139 5.92 -6.18 12.83
C ASP A 139 6.38 -6.10 11.37
N SER A 140 5.58 -6.66 10.45
CA SER A 140 5.83 -6.58 9.02
C SER A 140 5.74 -5.13 8.54
N PRO A 141 6.75 -4.59 7.84
CA PRO A 141 6.66 -3.26 7.24
C PRO A 141 5.63 -3.20 6.09
N TRP A 142 5.05 -4.35 5.73
CA TRP A 142 4.10 -4.51 4.65
C TRP A 142 2.64 -4.42 5.09
N LEU A 143 2.34 -4.10 6.36
CA LEU A 143 0.95 -4.13 6.85
C LEU A 143 -0.01 -3.33 5.96
N SER A 144 0.35 -2.11 5.54
CA SER A 144 -0.52 -1.33 4.66
C SER A 144 -0.90 -2.05 3.35
N SER A 145 -0.07 -2.99 2.87
CA SER A 145 -0.35 -3.75 1.65
C SER A 145 -1.56 -4.68 1.76
N VAL A 146 -2.03 -5.01 2.97
CA VAL A 146 -3.20 -5.88 3.15
C VAL A 146 -4.47 -5.33 2.50
N LEU A 147 -4.58 -4.00 2.32
CA LEU A 147 -5.71 -3.40 1.60
C LEU A 147 -5.76 -3.81 0.12
N LEU A 148 -4.66 -4.28 -0.45
CA LEU A 148 -4.64 -4.83 -1.81
C LEU A 148 -5.36 -6.18 -1.90
N SER A 149 -5.44 -6.91 -0.79
CA SER A 149 -6.00 -8.25 -0.70
C SER A 149 -7.51 -8.21 -0.46
N GLY A 150 -8.28 -8.92 -1.28
CA GLY A 150 -9.70 -9.16 -1.01
C GLY A 150 -9.93 -9.99 0.26
N ARG A 151 -8.93 -10.77 0.72
CA ARG A 151 -9.02 -11.57 1.95
C ARG A 151 -9.08 -10.68 3.19
N PHE A 152 -8.51 -9.48 3.12
CA PHE A 152 -8.59 -8.52 4.21
C PHE A 152 -10.04 -8.15 4.52
N LEU A 153 -10.87 -7.87 3.50
CA LEU A 153 -12.30 -7.62 3.70
C LEU A 153 -12.98 -8.85 4.32
N THR A 154 -12.78 -10.03 3.74
CA THR A 154 -13.36 -11.29 4.23
C THR A 154 -13.02 -11.55 5.69
N ARG A 155 -11.82 -11.17 6.15
CA ARG A 155 -11.39 -11.35 7.54
C ARG A 155 -12.23 -10.58 8.55
N PHE A 156 -12.81 -9.45 8.15
CA PHE A 156 -13.57 -8.55 9.01
C PHE A 156 -15.08 -8.53 8.71
N GLU A 157 -15.52 -9.22 7.67
CA GLU A 157 -16.89 -9.17 7.16
C GLU A 157 -17.93 -9.63 8.20
N GLU A 158 -17.62 -10.68 8.98
CA GLU A 158 -18.51 -11.17 10.05
C GLU A 158 -18.68 -10.14 11.17
N ASP A 159 -17.62 -9.39 11.50
CA ASP A 159 -17.60 -8.44 12.60
C ASP A 159 -18.13 -7.04 12.22
N PHE A 160 -17.85 -6.59 11.00
CA PHE A 160 -18.05 -5.20 10.55
C PHE A 160 -18.88 -5.05 9.26
N GLY A 161 -19.25 -6.15 8.61
CA GLY A 161 -20.04 -6.15 7.38
C GLY A 161 -19.20 -5.99 6.09
N GLU A 162 -19.90 -5.86 4.96
CA GLU A 162 -19.30 -5.89 3.60
C GLU A 162 -18.51 -4.64 3.22
N ARG A 163 -18.51 -3.61 4.07
CA ARG A 163 -17.85 -2.32 3.81
C ARG A 163 -17.14 -1.82 5.05
N LEU A 164 -15.88 -1.47 4.90
CA LEU A 164 -15.02 -1.03 5.99
C LEU A 164 -14.51 0.38 5.74
N HIS A 165 -14.41 1.18 6.80
CA HIS A 165 -13.56 2.36 6.82
C HIS A 165 -12.22 1.99 7.47
N VAL A 166 -11.14 2.18 6.74
CA VAL A 166 -9.79 1.86 7.20
C VAL A 166 -8.95 3.13 7.25
N ILE A 167 -8.19 3.30 8.32
CA ILE A 167 -7.26 4.42 8.51
C ILE A 167 -5.88 3.84 8.77
N ILE A 168 -4.92 4.23 7.95
CA ILE A 168 -3.53 3.77 8.07
C ILE A 168 -2.72 4.90 8.71
N VAL A 169 -2.64 4.90 10.03
CA VAL A 169 -1.89 5.96 10.75
C VAL A 169 -0.38 5.76 10.62
N ASP A 170 0.08 4.51 10.69
CA ASP A 170 1.48 4.10 10.57
C ASP A 170 1.60 2.91 9.61
N ARG A 171 2.77 2.72 9.01
CA ARG A 171 3.05 1.55 8.15
C ARG A 171 2.85 0.20 8.85
N ARG A 172 2.79 0.16 10.19
CA ARG A 172 2.62 -1.03 11.04
C ARG A 172 1.35 -1.01 11.90
N GLN A 173 0.50 -0.01 11.72
CA GLN A 173 -0.73 0.12 12.51
C GLN A 173 -1.85 0.73 11.68
N LEU A 174 -2.97 0.02 11.61
CA LEU A 174 -4.19 0.51 10.97
C LEU A 174 -5.41 0.26 11.87
N TYR A 175 -6.44 1.05 11.64
CA TYR A 175 -7.72 0.95 12.33
C TYR A 175 -8.83 0.62 11.34
N VAL A 176 -9.68 -0.35 11.70
CA VAL A 176 -10.78 -0.83 10.87
C VAL A 176 -12.09 -0.56 11.58
N PHE A 177 -12.96 0.21 10.94
CA PHE A 177 -14.30 0.53 11.41
C PHE A 177 -15.33 -0.05 10.44
N PRO A 178 -16.53 -0.43 10.92
CA PRO A 178 -17.65 -0.68 10.02
C PRO A 178 -17.99 0.63 9.28
N ALA A 179 -18.15 0.56 7.96
CA ALA A 179 -18.55 1.75 7.19
C ALA A 179 -20.00 2.15 7.49
N ASP A 180 -20.84 1.15 7.79
CA ASP A 180 -22.26 1.30 8.09
C ASP A 180 -22.51 1.32 9.60
N GLY A 181 -23.09 2.41 10.11
CA GLY A 181 -23.37 2.55 11.54
C GLY A 181 -22.12 2.66 12.43
N GLY A 182 -20.93 2.76 11.84
CA GLY A 182 -19.67 2.89 12.58
C GLY A 182 -19.50 4.23 13.28
N LYS A 183 -18.61 4.23 14.28
CA LYS A 183 -18.37 5.37 15.17
C LYS A 183 -17.07 6.11 14.87
N LEU A 184 -16.51 6.00 13.66
CA LEU A 184 -15.22 6.63 13.29
C LEU A 184 -15.12 8.11 13.75
N GLN A 185 -16.17 8.90 13.57
CA GLN A 185 -16.15 10.31 13.96
C GLN A 185 -16.02 10.56 15.46
N GLN A 186 -16.37 9.60 16.31
CA GLN A 186 -16.14 9.69 17.75
C GLN A 186 -14.66 9.49 18.13
N TYR A 187 -13.90 8.84 17.24
CA TYR A 187 -12.46 8.56 17.43
C TYR A 187 -11.56 9.49 16.61
N ALA A 188 -12.14 10.32 15.73
CA ALA A 188 -11.42 11.22 14.84
C ALA A 188 -10.35 12.05 15.57
N ALA A 189 -10.71 12.71 16.68
CA ALA A 189 -9.76 13.51 17.46
C ALA A 189 -8.62 12.65 18.04
N ALA A 190 -8.95 11.50 18.64
CA ALA A 190 -7.95 10.61 19.23
C ALA A 190 -6.99 10.01 18.18
N LEU A 191 -7.49 9.69 16.99
CA LEU A 191 -6.66 9.21 15.88
C LEU A 191 -5.76 10.31 15.32
N ALA A 192 -6.24 11.55 15.25
CA ALA A 192 -5.43 12.69 14.85
C ALA A 192 -4.32 12.97 15.88
N ASP A 193 -4.65 12.96 17.18
CA ASP A 193 -3.67 13.11 18.26
C ASP A 193 -2.60 12.00 18.19
N LEU A 194 -3.04 10.74 18.02
CA LEU A 194 -2.14 9.60 17.86
C LEU A 194 -1.21 9.77 16.65
N TYR A 195 -1.73 10.18 15.49
CA TYR A 195 -0.94 10.39 14.27
C TYR A 195 0.21 11.39 14.45
N HIS A 196 0.05 12.35 15.36
CA HIS A 196 1.05 13.35 15.70
C HIS A 196 1.95 12.98 16.89
N ASP A 197 1.75 11.83 17.52
CA ASP A 197 2.58 11.34 18.62
C ASP A 197 3.81 10.59 18.08
N ASP A 198 4.92 11.31 17.90
CA ASP A 198 6.22 10.78 17.44
C ASP A 198 6.81 9.69 18.36
N SER A 199 6.31 9.53 19.59
CA SER A 199 6.73 8.47 20.50
C SER A 199 6.11 7.11 20.15
N VAL A 200 4.95 7.12 19.49
CA VAL A 200 4.19 5.95 19.08
C VAL A 200 4.33 5.73 17.57
N ILE A 201 4.08 6.76 16.77
CA ILE A 201 4.08 6.72 15.31
C ILE A 201 5.49 7.00 14.79
N ARG A 202 6.10 6.00 14.15
CA ARG A 202 7.47 6.11 13.63
C ARG A 202 7.50 6.39 12.14
N HIS A 203 6.44 5.99 11.46
CA HIS A 203 6.36 5.88 10.01
C HIS A 203 4.97 6.29 9.55
N PRO A 204 4.60 7.58 9.75
CA PRO A 204 3.26 8.06 9.45
C PRO A 204 2.91 7.85 7.97
N VAL A 205 1.68 7.44 7.72
CA VAL A 205 1.15 7.28 6.36
C VAL A 205 0.15 8.39 6.06
N SER A 206 -1.03 8.37 6.67
CA SER A 206 -2.09 9.34 6.37
C SER A 206 -3.24 9.31 7.39
N LEU A 207 -4.02 10.39 7.43
CA LEU A 207 -5.32 10.46 8.10
C LEU A 207 -6.50 10.27 7.12
N GLU A 208 -6.22 9.94 5.86
CA GLU A 208 -7.23 9.60 4.86
C GLU A 208 -8.02 8.35 5.26
N VAL A 209 -9.32 8.39 5.01
CA VAL A 209 -10.26 7.31 5.26
C VAL A 209 -10.41 6.49 3.98
N PHE A 210 -9.94 5.26 4.02
CA PHE A 210 -10.08 4.29 2.94
C PHE A 210 -11.40 3.55 3.09
N LEU A 211 -12.27 3.62 2.08
CA LEU A 211 -13.37 2.69 1.94
C LEU A 211 -12.84 1.41 1.30
N VAL A 212 -13.01 0.29 1.99
CA VAL A 212 -12.67 -1.05 1.51
C VAL A 212 -13.97 -1.84 1.35
N ASP A 213 -14.21 -2.34 0.14
CA ASP A 213 -15.39 -3.13 -0.23
C ASP A 213 -15.01 -4.15 -1.33
N LYS A 214 -15.99 -4.86 -1.87
CA LYS A 214 -15.78 -5.87 -2.93
C LYS A 214 -15.16 -5.31 -4.23
N GLU A 215 -15.19 -4.00 -4.44
CA GLU A 215 -14.58 -3.33 -5.60
C GLU A 215 -13.10 -3.00 -5.36
N GLY A 216 -12.61 -3.18 -4.13
CA GLY A 216 -11.25 -2.90 -3.71
C GLY A 216 -11.21 -1.78 -2.66
N PHE A 217 -10.29 -0.84 -2.82
CA PHE A 217 -10.13 0.29 -1.91
C PHE A 217 -10.08 1.63 -2.65
N ARG A 218 -10.59 2.67 -2.01
CA ARG A 218 -10.50 4.08 -2.45
C ARG A 218 -10.54 5.00 -1.25
N VAL A 219 -9.98 6.20 -1.37
CA VAL A 219 -10.10 7.23 -0.33
C VAL A 219 -11.43 7.97 -0.51
N ILE A 220 -12.18 8.15 0.59
CA ILE A 220 -13.48 8.82 0.61
C ILE A 220 -13.49 10.12 1.43
N GLY A 221 -12.39 10.45 2.11
CA GLY A 221 -12.26 11.63 2.96
C GLY A 221 -10.99 11.58 3.79
N SER A 222 -10.87 12.50 4.74
CA SER A 222 -9.79 12.54 5.73
C SER A 222 -10.36 12.87 7.10
N ILE A 223 -9.72 12.37 8.16
CA ILE A 223 -9.99 12.84 9.51
C ILE A 223 -9.58 14.32 9.60
N GLY A 224 -10.50 15.17 10.05
CA GLY A 224 -10.29 16.61 10.23
C GLY A 224 -10.62 17.50 9.02
N ASP A 225 -11.02 16.92 7.88
CA ASP A 225 -11.57 17.63 6.71
C ASP A 225 -13.06 18.00 6.89
#